data_AF-A0AA43ZBU4-F1
#
_entry.id   AF-A0AA43ZBU4-F1
#
_cell.length_a   1.000
_cell.length_b   1.000
_cell.length_c   1.000
_cell.angle_alpha   90.00
_cell.angle_beta   90.00
_cell.angle_gamma   90.00
#
_symmetry.space_group_name_H-M   'P 1'
#
loop_
_entity.id
_entity.type
_entity.pdbx_description
1 polymer ?
#
loop_
_entity_poly.entity_id
_entity_poly.type
_entity_poly.pdbx_seq_one_letter_code
_entity_poly.pdbx_strand_id
1 'polypeptide(L)'
;MTYFATYLGTASSTEKTEVEVALRLSVFGDAPFTLKPLGNGRGGIMDTKYDDTTGYIFHLRAGPKSGGLAGAIGIGTDEGLGGGLLISHKNASWGLNIVNNPGAGLGAYITGYTANPALQMDLYAGAGGIKLQPKIGAGFKDGVTNAGSTTFTSASATFTAGDVGQTIAQLTSVGASSPIGSIPASTTISAVVDGQTVTLSQAATASGTGIRFRVGGRAVPASQPVLSLFDADGTTLRGAILYGLFDWRTPVKVTNNATSIVALTAKGAAGQTADVLNILNSADAQLFRVQSSGRITAAYSSFFSNAGKTDQPVMQLAGYAATLPVAQFSQETSSGTGDFIQMLNFADQVVSRVNYGGYVMTRKTSAPAAVDVVNAELTFWYDKANAKFKITAKNAAGVLVSGEVALA
;
A
#
# COMPACT_ATOMS: atom_id res chain seq x y z
N MET A 1 -1.61 -37.50 -45.46
CA MET A 1 -1.98 -36.18 -46.01
C MET A 1 -1.91 -36.15 -47.53
N THR A 2 -0.79 -36.54 -48.16
CA THR A 2 -0.61 -36.50 -49.63
C THR A 2 -1.61 -37.37 -50.40
N TYR A 3 -1.90 -38.59 -49.93
CA TYR A 3 -2.91 -39.48 -50.53
C TYR A 3 -4.35 -38.92 -50.49
N PHE A 4 -4.70 -38.25 -49.40
CA PHE A 4 -6.04 -37.66 -49.22
C PHE A 4 -6.23 -36.43 -50.09
N ALA A 5 -5.18 -35.61 -50.24
CA ALA A 5 -5.17 -34.47 -51.15
C ALA A 5 -5.26 -34.90 -52.62
N THR A 6 -4.58 -35.98 -53.02
CA THR A 6 -4.69 -36.54 -54.37
C THR A 6 -6.09 -37.10 -54.64
N TYR A 7 -6.68 -37.82 -53.68
CA TYR A 7 -8.05 -38.34 -53.79
C TYR A 7 -9.09 -37.22 -53.91
N LEU A 8 -9.01 -36.19 -53.07
CA LEU A 8 -9.86 -35.01 -53.18
C LEU A 8 -9.62 -34.22 -54.47
N GLY A 9 -8.40 -34.23 -55.03
CA GLY A 9 -8.11 -33.60 -56.31
C GLY A 9 -8.89 -34.22 -57.47
N THR A 10 -9.14 -35.53 -57.42
CA THR A 10 -9.84 -36.29 -58.46
C THR A 10 -11.33 -36.53 -58.18
N ALA A 11 -11.80 -36.28 -56.95
CA ALA A 11 -13.19 -36.46 -56.57
C ALA A 11 -14.13 -35.47 -57.27
N SER A 12 -15.33 -35.96 -57.63
CA SER A 12 -16.42 -35.14 -58.16
C SER A 12 -16.89 -34.11 -57.13
N SER A 13 -17.65 -33.09 -57.57
CA SER A 13 -18.23 -32.09 -56.66
C SER A 13 -19.16 -32.71 -55.62
N THR A 14 -19.88 -33.77 -56.00
CA THR A 14 -20.80 -34.51 -55.12
C THR A 14 -20.02 -35.29 -54.06
N GLU A 15 -19.00 -36.06 -54.45
CA GLU A 15 -18.15 -36.79 -53.50
C GLU A 15 -17.40 -35.86 -52.55
N LYS A 16 -16.96 -34.69 -53.01
CA LYS A 16 -16.36 -33.67 -52.14
C LYS A 16 -17.35 -33.19 -51.08
N THR A 17 -18.61 -32.98 -51.46
CA THR A 17 -19.68 -32.56 -50.55
C THR A 17 -19.98 -33.66 -49.55
N GLU A 18 -20.04 -34.92 -49.97
CA GLU A 18 -20.30 -36.07 -49.10
C GLU A 18 -19.14 -36.33 -48.13
N VAL A 19 -17.88 -36.25 -48.60
CA VAL A 19 -16.69 -36.37 -47.76
C VAL A 19 -16.62 -35.22 -46.77
N GLU A 20 -16.97 -34.01 -47.19
CA GLU A 20 -17.08 -32.85 -46.30
C GLU A 20 -18.18 -33.04 -45.24
N VAL A 21 -19.36 -33.54 -45.63
CA VAL A 21 -20.47 -33.86 -44.70
C VAL A 21 -20.06 -34.96 -43.73
N ALA A 22 -19.41 -36.04 -44.19
CA ALA A 22 -18.95 -37.14 -43.34
C ALA A 22 -17.84 -36.70 -42.38
N LEU A 23 -16.89 -35.88 -42.84
CA LEU A 23 -15.88 -35.26 -41.98
C LEU A 23 -16.53 -34.32 -40.96
N ARG A 24 -17.54 -33.54 -41.34
CA ARG A 24 -18.31 -32.68 -40.43
C ARG A 24 -19.04 -33.51 -39.37
N LEU A 25 -19.79 -34.54 -39.75
CA LEU A 25 -20.50 -35.44 -38.84
C LEU A 25 -19.56 -36.20 -37.91
N SER A 26 -18.41 -36.67 -38.41
CA SER A 26 -17.44 -37.41 -37.59
C SER A 26 -16.73 -36.54 -36.53
N VAL A 27 -16.67 -35.23 -36.72
CA VAL A 27 -16.04 -34.29 -35.79
C VAL A 27 -17.06 -33.59 -34.89
N PHE A 28 -18.25 -33.28 -35.40
CA PHE A 28 -19.24 -32.42 -34.74
C PHE A 28 -20.62 -33.08 -34.50
N GLY A 29 -20.85 -34.32 -34.95
CA GLY A 29 -22.16 -34.97 -34.86
C GLY A 29 -23.25 -34.27 -35.68
N ASP A 30 -24.51 -34.38 -35.22
CA ASP A 30 -25.69 -33.76 -35.86
C ASP A 30 -25.92 -32.29 -35.46
N ALA A 31 -24.99 -31.67 -34.72
CA ALA A 31 -25.18 -30.31 -34.22
C ALA A 31 -25.18 -29.27 -35.36
N PRO A 32 -26.12 -28.30 -35.36
CA PRO A 32 -26.16 -27.26 -36.37
C PRO A 32 -24.93 -26.35 -36.26
N PHE A 33 -24.23 -26.17 -37.37
CA PHE A 33 -23.03 -25.34 -37.45
C PHE A 33 -23.13 -24.36 -38.63
N THR A 34 -22.65 -23.13 -38.45
CA THR A 34 -22.64 -22.11 -39.52
C THR A 34 -21.20 -21.83 -39.92
N LEU A 35 -20.86 -22.10 -41.18
CA LEU A 35 -19.59 -21.62 -41.75
C LEU A 35 -19.73 -20.17 -42.19
N LYS A 36 -18.62 -19.45 -42.10
CA LYS A 36 -18.46 -18.17 -42.76
C LYS A 36 -18.82 -18.30 -44.25
N PRO A 37 -19.68 -17.44 -44.81
CA PRO A 37 -20.02 -17.50 -46.22
C PRO A 37 -18.78 -17.37 -47.12
N LEU A 38 -18.77 -18.12 -48.22
CA LEU A 38 -17.76 -18.00 -49.28
C LEU A 38 -17.68 -16.54 -49.74
N GLY A 39 -16.47 -15.95 -49.68
CA GLY A 39 -16.20 -14.58 -50.11
C GLY A 39 -15.94 -13.55 -49.00
N ASN A 40 -16.07 -13.92 -47.72
CA ASN A 40 -15.71 -12.99 -46.63
C ASN A 40 -14.19 -12.96 -46.41
N GLY A 41 -13.50 -11.99 -47.00
CA GLY A 41 -12.03 -11.84 -47.02
C GLY A 41 -11.33 -11.46 -45.71
N ARG A 42 -12.02 -11.41 -44.57
CA ARG A 42 -11.38 -11.17 -43.27
C ARG A 42 -10.64 -12.42 -42.77
N GLY A 43 -9.34 -12.31 -42.45
CA GLY A 43 -8.56 -13.40 -41.87
C GLY A 43 -9.00 -13.72 -40.43
N GLY A 44 -9.31 -14.98 -40.16
CA GLY A 44 -9.77 -15.49 -38.86
C GLY A 44 -10.34 -16.90 -39.02
N ILE A 45 -9.94 -17.83 -38.15
CA ILE A 45 -10.38 -19.23 -38.17
C ILE A 45 -11.76 -19.29 -37.52
N MET A 46 -12.78 -19.60 -38.33
CA MET A 46 -14.00 -20.31 -37.93
C MET A 46 -14.74 -19.79 -36.68
N ASP A 47 -15.78 -18.96 -36.87
CA ASP A 47 -16.78 -18.75 -35.83
C ASP A 47 -17.71 -19.98 -35.79
N THR A 48 -17.44 -20.95 -34.92
CA THR A 48 -18.37 -22.07 -34.67
C THR A 48 -19.24 -21.76 -33.45
N LYS A 49 -20.55 -21.64 -33.65
CA LYS A 49 -21.54 -21.72 -32.57
C LYS A 49 -21.88 -23.20 -32.34
N TYR A 50 -21.76 -23.69 -31.11
CA TYR A 50 -22.29 -24.99 -30.68
C TYR A 50 -23.47 -24.72 -29.75
N ASP A 51 -24.67 -25.07 -30.18
CA ASP A 51 -25.93 -24.75 -29.51
C ASP A 51 -26.62 -26.08 -29.11
N ASP A 52 -26.22 -26.64 -27.96
CA ASP A 52 -26.73 -27.92 -27.42
C ASP A 52 -26.64 -27.91 -25.88
N THR A 53 -27.37 -28.81 -25.21
CA THR A 53 -27.55 -28.86 -23.75
C THR A 53 -26.27 -29.19 -22.95
N THR A 54 -25.19 -29.62 -23.62
CA THR A 54 -23.87 -29.87 -22.99
C THR A 54 -22.76 -29.19 -23.78
N GLY A 55 -22.32 -28.00 -23.34
CA GLY A 55 -21.28 -27.24 -24.02
C GLY A 55 -19.86 -27.79 -23.81
N TYR A 56 -19.08 -27.88 -24.88
CA TYR A 56 -17.62 -28.08 -24.86
C TYR A 56 -16.94 -27.05 -25.79
N ILE A 57 -15.77 -26.55 -25.40
CA ILE A 57 -15.01 -25.53 -26.17
C ILE A 57 -13.71 -26.14 -26.71
N PHE A 58 -13.50 -25.88 -28.00
CA PHE A 58 -12.39 -26.32 -28.84
C PHE A 58 -11.04 -25.66 -28.49
N HIS A 59 -9.93 -26.38 -28.65
CA HIS A 59 -8.55 -25.89 -28.46
C HIS A 59 -7.84 -25.71 -29.83
N LEU A 60 -7.44 -24.49 -30.16
CA LEU A 60 -6.58 -24.19 -31.32
C LEU A 60 -5.11 -24.10 -30.89
N ARG A 61 -4.23 -24.89 -31.52
CA ARG A 61 -2.78 -24.66 -31.49
C ARG A 61 -2.39 -23.64 -32.57
N ALA A 62 -1.87 -22.49 -32.16
CA ALA A 62 -1.15 -21.60 -33.07
C ALA A 62 0.25 -22.18 -33.35
N GLY A 63 0.54 -22.49 -34.62
CA GLY A 63 1.86 -22.96 -35.06
C GLY A 63 2.93 -21.86 -35.05
N PRO A 64 4.21 -22.20 -35.20
CA PRO A 64 5.38 -21.31 -35.02
C PRO A 64 5.53 -20.15 -36.03
N LYS A 65 4.52 -19.88 -36.86
CA LYS A 65 4.46 -18.78 -37.85
C LYS A 65 3.27 -17.84 -37.64
N SER A 66 2.74 -17.79 -36.43
CA SER A 66 1.64 -16.89 -36.11
C SER A 66 2.18 -15.46 -35.98
N GLY A 67 1.96 -14.63 -37.02
CA GLY A 67 2.34 -13.21 -37.05
C GLY A 67 1.70 -12.40 -35.92
N GLY A 68 2.07 -11.11 -35.81
CA GLY A 68 1.94 -10.23 -34.63
C GLY A 68 0.56 -10.01 -33.95
N LEU A 69 -0.46 -10.80 -34.26
CA LEU A 69 -1.80 -10.77 -33.64
C LEU A 69 -2.46 -12.17 -33.73
N ALA A 70 -1.96 -13.18 -33.02
CA ALA A 70 -2.51 -14.53 -33.17
C ALA A 70 -2.79 -15.24 -31.84
N GLY A 71 -4.07 -15.55 -31.63
CA GLY A 71 -4.61 -16.38 -30.58
C GLY A 71 -5.57 -15.64 -29.66
N ALA A 72 -6.81 -15.40 -30.09
CA ALA A 72 -7.90 -15.05 -29.17
C ALA A 72 -8.73 -16.31 -28.91
N ILE A 73 -8.87 -16.69 -27.64
CA ILE A 73 -9.95 -17.58 -27.21
C ILE A 73 -11.03 -16.63 -26.68
N GLY A 74 -12.05 -16.35 -27.50
CA GLY A 74 -13.25 -15.65 -27.04
C GLY A 74 -14.18 -16.66 -26.38
N ILE A 75 -14.34 -16.60 -25.06
CA ILE A 75 -15.41 -17.31 -24.35
C ILE A 75 -16.43 -16.24 -23.98
N GLY A 76 -17.49 -16.15 -24.75
CA GLY A 76 -18.62 -15.26 -24.50
C GLY A 76 -19.89 -16.07 -24.34
N THR A 77 -20.75 -15.66 -23.42
CA THR A 77 -22.16 -16.06 -23.42
C THR A 77 -22.93 -14.92 -24.07
N ASP A 78 -23.61 -15.23 -25.16
CA ASP A 78 -24.51 -14.32 -25.89
C ASP A 78 -25.95 -14.84 -25.67
N GLU A 79 -26.87 -13.93 -25.35
CA GLU A 79 -28.32 -14.12 -25.20
C GLU A 79 -28.87 -14.94 -23.99
N GLY A 80 -28.24 -14.92 -22.81
CA GLY A 80 -28.85 -15.52 -21.62
C GLY A 80 -28.29 -15.10 -20.26
N LEU A 81 -29.00 -15.48 -19.17
CA LEU A 81 -28.62 -15.34 -17.75
C LEU A 81 -27.35 -16.12 -17.36
N GLY A 82 -26.54 -16.56 -18.32
CA GLY A 82 -25.46 -17.54 -18.16
C GLY A 82 -24.10 -16.93 -17.87
N GLY A 83 -23.40 -17.51 -16.89
CA GLY A 83 -22.00 -17.21 -16.55
C GLY A 83 -20.98 -17.86 -17.49
N GLY A 84 -19.79 -17.25 -17.59
CA GLY A 84 -18.72 -17.64 -18.51
C GLY A 84 -17.75 -18.73 -18.01
N LEU A 85 -16.46 -18.56 -18.32
CA LEU A 85 -15.37 -19.52 -18.06
C LEU A 85 -15.25 -19.92 -16.58
N LEU A 86 -15.49 -21.20 -16.27
CA LEU A 86 -15.20 -21.80 -14.98
C LEU A 86 -13.84 -22.53 -15.01
N ILE A 87 -12.90 -22.09 -14.19
CA ILE A 87 -11.65 -22.82 -13.93
C ILE A 87 -11.76 -23.46 -12.55
N SER A 88 -12.07 -24.76 -12.51
CA SER A 88 -12.01 -25.56 -11.28
C SER A 88 -10.73 -26.37 -11.26
N HIS A 89 -9.89 -26.15 -10.25
CA HIS A 89 -8.59 -26.81 -10.13
C HIS A 89 -8.55 -27.65 -8.85
N LYS A 90 -8.20 -28.94 -8.97
CA LYS A 90 -7.98 -29.82 -7.82
C LYS A 90 -6.48 -30.03 -7.60
N ASN A 91 -6.04 -29.81 -6.35
CA ASN A 91 -4.75 -30.19 -5.76
C ASN A 91 -3.44 -29.73 -6.45
N ALA A 92 -2.57 -29.09 -5.66
CA ALA A 92 -1.12 -28.94 -5.86
C ALA A 92 -0.60 -28.21 -7.14
N SER A 93 -1.40 -27.41 -7.84
CA SER A 93 -0.95 -26.65 -9.01
C SER A 93 -1.76 -25.37 -9.23
N TRP A 94 -1.37 -24.57 -10.22
CA TRP A 94 -2.02 -23.29 -10.55
C TRP A 94 -3.19 -23.51 -11.49
N GLY A 95 -4.39 -23.03 -11.11
CA GLY A 95 -5.54 -23.02 -12.01
C GLY A 95 -5.37 -22.03 -13.18
N LEU A 96 -4.78 -20.86 -12.91
CA LEU A 96 -4.44 -19.85 -13.92
C LEU A 96 -3.08 -19.25 -13.57
N ASN A 97 -2.15 -19.25 -14.53
CA ASN A 97 -0.85 -18.59 -14.41
C ASN A 97 -0.67 -17.59 -15.56
N ILE A 98 -0.58 -16.31 -15.21
CA ILE A 98 -0.37 -15.21 -16.16
C ILE A 98 1.05 -14.69 -15.95
N VAL A 99 1.89 -14.80 -16.99
CA VAL A 99 3.27 -14.30 -16.96
C VAL A 99 3.39 -13.13 -17.94
N ASN A 100 3.60 -11.92 -17.42
CA ASN A 100 3.86 -10.74 -18.25
C ASN A 100 5.37 -10.46 -18.29
N ASN A 101 5.99 -10.77 -19.43
CA ASN A 101 7.42 -10.51 -19.66
C ASN A 101 7.67 -9.04 -20.02
N PRO A 102 8.91 -8.52 -19.86
CA PRO A 102 9.25 -7.13 -20.17
C PRO A 102 8.73 -6.67 -21.54
N GLY A 103 7.85 -5.65 -21.52
CA GLY A 103 7.10 -5.16 -22.67
C GLY A 103 6.06 -4.13 -22.24
N ALA A 104 5.33 -3.57 -23.20
CA ALA A 104 4.28 -2.57 -22.93
C ALA A 104 2.90 -3.19 -22.66
N GLY A 105 2.77 -4.52 -22.75
CA GLY A 105 1.50 -5.22 -22.59
C GLY A 105 1.05 -5.28 -21.14
N LEU A 106 -0.26 -5.34 -20.93
CA LEU A 106 -0.88 -5.65 -19.65
C LEU A 106 -1.03 -7.17 -19.51
N GLY A 107 -0.80 -7.70 -18.30
CA GLY A 107 -1.02 -9.12 -18.03
C GLY A 107 -2.51 -9.48 -17.95
N ALA A 108 -3.30 -8.61 -17.33
CA ALA A 108 -4.75 -8.73 -17.24
C ALA A 108 -5.38 -7.33 -17.22
N TYR A 109 -6.56 -7.21 -17.83
CA TYR A 109 -7.40 -6.01 -17.77
C TYR A 109 -8.84 -6.45 -17.53
N ILE A 110 -9.44 -5.95 -16.46
CA ILE A 110 -10.78 -6.35 -16.01
C ILE A 110 -11.64 -5.09 -15.93
N THR A 111 -12.81 -5.13 -16.55
CA THR A 111 -13.76 -4.01 -16.57
C THR A 111 -15.13 -4.49 -16.11
N GLY A 112 -15.71 -3.79 -15.12
CA GLY A 112 -17.08 -4.02 -14.66
C GLY A 112 -17.95 -2.80 -14.97
N TYR A 113 -19.12 -3.04 -15.57
CA TYR A 113 -20.13 -2.02 -15.84
C TYR A 113 -21.39 -2.18 -14.97
N THR A 114 -21.37 -3.13 -14.04
CA THR A 114 -22.51 -3.46 -13.18
C THR A 114 -22.27 -2.92 -11.75
N ALA A 115 -23.30 -2.93 -10.91
CA ALA A 115 -23.17 -2.54 -9.50
C ALA A 115 -22.34 -3.53 -8.67
N ASN A 116 -22.13 -4.75 -9.18
CA ASN A 116 -21.33 -5.78 -8.53
C ASN A 116 -19.83 -5.57 -8.83
N PRO A 117 -18.92 -6.05 -7.95
CA PRO A 117 -17.50 -5.84 -8.14
C PRO A 117 -16.97 -6.55 -9.39
N ALA A 118 -16.02 -5.91 -10.07
CA ALA A 118 -15.30 -6.51 -11.20
C ALA A 118 -14.44 -7.72 -10.79
N LEU A 119 -14.08 -7.82 -9.50
CA LEU A 119 -13.36 -8.95 -8.91
C LEU A 119 -13.93 -9.22 -7.51
N GLN A 120 -14.42 -10.44 -7.28
CA GLN A 120 -14.84 -10.95 -5.97
C GLN A 120 -13.98 -12.14 -5.56
N MET A 121 -13.65 -12.23 -4.28
CA MET A 121 -12.90 -13.34 -3.69
C MET A 121 -13.54 -13.75 -2.37
N ASP A 122 -14.10 -14.97 -2.34
CA ASP A 122 -14.67 -15.55 -1.13
C ASP A 122 -13.65 -16.49 -0.47
N LEU A 123 -13.37 -16.26 0.81
CA LEU A 123 -12.40 -17.03 1.61
C LEU A 123 -13.12 -17.69 2.77
N TYR A 124 -13.06 -19.02 2.83
CA TYR A 124 -13.58 -19.78 3.96
C TYR A 124 -12.62 -19.76 5.15
N ALA A 125 -13.14 -20.07 6.35
CA ALA A 125 -12.34 -20.17 7.56
C ALA A 125 -11.15 -21.13 7.37
N GLY A 126 -9.93 -20.65 7.68
CA GLY A 126 -8.68 -21.40 7.52
C GLY A 126 -8.04 -21.31 6.13
N ALA A 127 -8.67 -20.69 5.14
CA ALA A 127 -8.07 -20.47 3.82
C ALA A 127 -7.02 -19.34 3.83
N GLY A 128 -6.00 -19.46 2.97
CA GLY A 128 -5.03 -18.39 2.73
C GLY A 128 -5.63 -17.29 1.83
N GLY A 129 -5.36 -16.02 2.14
CA GLY A 129 -5.86 -14.86 1.39
C GLY A 129 -5.04 -14.48 0.15
N ILE A 130 -5.18 -13.23 -0.28
CA ILE A 130 -4.43 -12.65 -1.41
C ILE A 130 -2.97 -12.48 -1.00
N LYS A 131 -2.04 -13.06 -1.78
CA LYS A 131 -0.60 -12.87 -1.61
C LYS A 131 -0.06 -11.94 -2.67
N LEU A 132 0.28 -10.72 -2.25
CA LEU A 132 1.09 -9.79 -3.06
C LEU A 132 2.54 -9.92 -2.64
N GLN A 133 3.41 -10.37 -3.55
CA GLN A 133 4.81 -10.59 -3.25
C GLN A 133 5.70 -10.01 -4.37
N PRO A 134 6.48 -8.96 -4.10
CA PRO A 134 7.55 -8.60 -4.99
C PRO A 134 8.65 -9.67 -4.95
N LYS A 135 9.25 -9.96 -6.10
CA LYS A 135 10.36 -10.91 -6.25
C LYS A 135 11.62 -10.15 -6.63
N ILE A 136 12.76 -10.67 -6.19
CA ILE A 136 14.07 -10.16 -6.63
C ILE A 136 14.26 -10.39 -8.14
N GLY A 137 15.13 -9.57 -8.69
CA GLY A 137 15.50 -9.54 -10.09
C GLY A 137 14.75 -8.47 -10.88
N ALA A 138 15.35 -8.03 -11.98
CA ALA A 138 14.79 -7.02 -12.85
C ALA A 138 14.80 -7.53 -14.30
N GLY A 139 13.70 -7.30 -15.01
CA GLY A 139 13.52 -7.69 -16.41
C GLY A 139 13.72 -6.54 -17.37
N PHE A 140 14.34 -6.81 -18.51
CA PHE A 140 14.68 -5.84 -19.56
C PHE A 140 14.29 -6.42 -20.93
N LYS A 141 14.15 -5.55 -21.94
CA LYS A 141 13.62 -5.91 -23.27
C LYS A 141 14.58 -5.69 -24.44
N ASP A 142 15.78 -5.20 -24.17
CA ASP A 142 16.70 -4.62 -25.15
C ASP A 142 18.09 -5.28 -25.11
N GLY A 143 18.16 -6.53 -24.67
CA GLY A 143 19.41 -7.28 -24.63
C GLY A 143 19.98 -7.54 -26.03
N VAL A 144 21.31 -7.53 -26.15
CA VAL A 144 22.02 -7.85 -27.38
C VAL A 144 23.14 -8.85 -27.09
N THR A 145 23.18 -9.92 -27.90
CA THR A 145 24.24 -10.94 -27.90
C THR A 145 24.85 -11.07 -29.28
N ASN A 146 26.11 -11.52 -29.31
CA ASN A 146 26.76 -12.03 -30.51
C ASN A 146 27.16 -13.49 -30.26
N ALA A 147 26.80 -14.41 -31.16
CA ALA A 147 27.14 -15.82 -31.05
C ALA A 147 28.65 -16.01 -30.83
N GLY A 148 29.02 -16.86 -29.87
CA GLY A 148 30.41 -17.12 -29.48
C GLY A 148 31.06 -16.03 -28.61
N SER A 149 30.38 -14.92 -28.33
CA SER A 149 30.91 -13.84 -27.47
C SER A 149 30.38 -13.95 -26.04
N THR A 150 31.23 -13.61 -25.06
CA THR A 150 30.81 -13.37 -23.67
C THR A 150 30.36 -11.93 -23.44
N THR A 151 30.45 -11.04 -24.43
CA THR A 151 29.98 -9.67 -24.29
C THR A 151 28.46 -9.61 -24.46
N PHE A 152 27.78 -9.01 -23.48
CA PHE A 152 26.35 -8.74 -23.52
C PHE A 152 26.09 -7.26 -23.29
N THR A 153 25.16 -6.68 -24.05
CA THR A 153 24.81 -5.26 -23.90
C THR A 153 23.30 -5.05 -23.73
N SER A 154 22.93 -3.99 -23.01
CA SER A 154 21.56 -3.51 -22.86
C SER A 154 21.59 -2.03 -22.45
N ALA A 155 20.88 -1.19 -23.19
CA ALA A 155 20.85 0.25 -22.93
C ALA A 155 20.08 0.60 -21.64
N SER A 156 19.01 -0.14 -21.35
CA SER A 156 18.12 0.11 -20.21
C SER A 156 18.52 -0.63 -18.93
N ALA A 157 19.47 -1.56 -18.99
CA ALA A 157 19.84 -2.34 -17.82
C ALA A 157 20.57 -1.54 -16.75
N THR A 158 21.33 -0.49 -17.10
CA THR A 158 22.15 0.28 -16.14
C THR A 158 22.93 -0.67 -15.20
N PHE A 159 23.79 -1.51 -15.78
CA PHE A 159 24.58 -2.48 -15.03
C PHE A 159 25.48 -1.81 -13.99
N THR A 160 25.63 -2.46 -12.84
CA THR A 160 26.44 -1.96 -11.73
C THR A 160 27.36 -3.05 -11.20
N ALA A 161 28.37 -2.70 -10.41
CA ALA A 161 29.25 -3.68 -9.77
C ALA A 161 28.48 -4.73 -8.93
N GLY A 162 27.30 -4.38 -8.38
CA GLY A 162 26.45 -5.30 -7.64
C GLY A 162 25.79 -6.40 -8.49
N ASP A 163 25.85 -6.29 -9.82
CA ASP A 163 25.34 -7.32 -10.73
C ASP A 163 26.35 -8.47 -10.96
N VAL A 164 27.62 -8.30 -10.60
CA VAL A 164 28.63 -9.36 -10.74
C VAL A 164 28.26 -10.56 -9.87
N GLY A 165 28.37 -11.76 -10.45
CA GLY A 165 27.98 -13.03 -9.85
C GLY A 165 26.47 -13.31 -9.94
N GLN A 166 25.64 -12.33 -10.31
CA GLN A 166 24.20 -12.55 -10.44
C GLN A 166 23.87 -13.33 -11.70
N THR A 167 22.79 -14.13 -11.62
CA THR A 167 22.27 -14.86 -12.78
C THR A 167 21.70 -13.91 -13.82
N ILE A 168 21.94 -14.21 -15.09
CA ILE A 168 21.32 -13.54 -16.23
C ILE A 168 20.70 -14.59 -17.14
N ALA A 169 19.41 -14.44 -17.44
CA ALA A 169 18.66 -15.44 -18.17
C ALA A 169 17.72 -14.80 -19.19
N GLN A 170 17.59 -15.42 -20.36
CA GLN A 170 16.58 -15.06 -21.34
C GLN A 170 15.20 -15.48 -20.83
N LEU A 171 14.22 -14.58 -20.92
CA LEU A 171 12.85 -14.82 -20.45
C LEU A 171 11.96 -15.44 -21.52
N THR A 172 12.09 -14.96 -22.77
CA THR A 172 11.27 -15.42 -23.89
C THR A 172 11.93 -15.05 -25.23
N SER A 173 11.40 -15.57 -26.33
CA SER A 173 11.79 -15.18 -27.70
C SER A 173 10.78 -14.21 -28.30
N VAL A 174 11.24 -13.28 -29.15
CA VAL A 174 10.41 -12.32 -29.88
C VAL A 174 10.65 -12.39 -31.38
N GLY A 175 10.56 -13.61 -31.91
CA GLY A 175 10.80 -13.90 -33.32
C GLY A 175 12.29 -14.03 -33.65
N ALA A 176 12.60 -13.90 -34.94
CA ALA A 176 13.93 -14.24 -35.48
C ALA A 176 15.07 -13.36 -34.95
N SER A 177 14.79 -12.10 -34.59
CA SER A 177 15.80 -11.17 -34.04
C SER A 177 16.14 -11.43 -32.57
N SER A 178 15.34 -12.20 -31.85
CA SER A 178 15.60 -12.62 -30.46
C SER A 178 15.42 -14.14 -30.35
N PRO A 179 16.35 -14.92 -30.94
CA PRO A 179 16.24 -16.37 -30.97
C PRO A 179 16.24 -16.94 -29.55
N ILE A 180 15.55 -18.07 -29.38
CA ILE A 180 15.52 -18.79 -28.11
C ILE A 180 16.92 -19.31 -27.77
N GLY A 181 17.31 -19.23 -26.50
CA GLY A 181 18.56 -19.78 -26.00
C GLY A 181 19.79 -18.91 -26.23
N SER A 182 19.63 -17.65 -26.68
CA SER A 182 20.73 -16.70 -26.91
C SER A 182 21.66 -16.59 -25.70
N ILE A 183 21.09 -16.63 -24.49
CA ILE A 183 21.82 -16.70 -23.22
C ILE A 183 21.76 -18.16 -22.71
N PRO A 184 22.90 -18.86 -22.56
CA PRO A 184 22.92 -20.22 -22.01
C PRO A 184 22.29 -20.30 -20.61
N ALA A 185 21.74 -21.46 -20.27
CA ALA A 185 21.24 -21.71 -18.91
C ALA A 185 22.37 -21.56 -17.87
N SER A 186 22.00 -21.12 -16.67
CA SER A 186 22.94 -20.91 -15.55
C SER A 186 24.06 -19.89 -15.83
N THR A 187 23.89 -19.01 -16.83
CA THR A 187 24.83 -17.91 -17.08
C THR A 187 24.77 -16.88 -15.94
N THR A 188 25.93 -16.37 -15.59
CA THR A 188 26.11 -15.29 -14.61
C THR A 188 26.89 -14.13 -15.25
N ILE A 189 26.80 -12.96 -14.65
CA ILE A 189 27.62 -11.81 -15.02
C ILE A 189 28.99 -11.98 -14.35
N SER A 190 30.04 -12.16 -15.15
CA SER A 190 31.42 -12.33 -14.64
C SER A 190 32.12 -11.00 -14.38
N ALA A 191 31.80 -9.97 -15.16
CA ALA A 191 32.30 -8.61 -14.96
C ALA A 191 31.32 -7.58 -15.52
N VAL A 192 31.34 -6.36 -14.96
CA VAL A 192 30.67 -5.20 -15.53
C VAL A 192 31.72 -4.32 -16.17
N VAL A 193 31.58 -4.04 -17.47
CA VAL A 193 32.48 -3.16 -18.22
C VAL A 193 32.06 -1.71 -18.02
N ASP A 194 30.75 -1.45 -18.18
CA ASP A 194 30.13 -0.15 -17.95
C ASP A 194 28.62 -0.32 -17.68
N GLY A 195 27.87 0.79 -17.60
CA GLY A 195 26.43 0.77 -17.33
C GLY A 195 25.57 0.06 -18.39
N GLN A 196 26.11 -0.25 -19.56
CA GLN A 196 25.38 -0.88 -20.66
C GLN A 196 25.99 -2.22 -21.08
N THR A 197 27.21 -2.53 -20.63
CA THR A 197 27.99 -3.67 -21.11
C THR A 197 28.47 -4.54 -19.95
N VAL A 198 28.27 -5.85 -20.09
CA VAL A 198 28.78 -6.86 -19.16
C VAL A 198 29.48 -7.99 -19.89
N THR A 199 30.35 -8.69 -19.16
CA THR A 199 30.90 -9.98 -19.57
C THR A 199 30.11 -11.09 -18.89
N LEU A 200 29.74 -12.09 -19.66
CA LEU A 200 29.04 -13.31 -19.24
C LEU A 200 30.05 -14.39 -18.86
N SER A 201 29.65 -15.30 -17.96
CA SER A 201 30.45 -16.49 -17.62
C SER A 201 30.43 -17.58 -18.70
N GLN A 202 29.51 -17.49 -19.66
CA GLN A 202 29.40 -18.39 -20.81
C GLN A 202 29.19 -17.57 -22.08
N ALA A 203 29.75 -18.03 -23.19
CA ALA A 203 29.54 -17.39 -24.49
C ALA A 203 28.08 -17.55 -24.94
N ALA A 204 27.51 -16.50 -25.54
CA ALA A 204 26.18 -16.55 -26.12
C ALA A 204 26.12 -17.60 -27.26
N THR A 205 25.03 -18.36 -27.34
CA THR A 205 24.90 -19.43 -28.36
C THR A 205 24.36 -18.90 -29.69
N ALA A 206 23.72 -17.72 -29.67
CA ALA A 206 23.13 -17.08 -30.83
C ALA A 206 23.30 -15.55 -30.76
N SER A 207 23.33 -14.91 -31.93
CA SER A 207 23.25 -13.46 -32.04
C SER A 207 21.80 -13.01 -32.01
N GLY A 208 21.51 -11.94 -31.29
CA GLY A 208 20.16 -11.39 -31.20
C GLY A 208 20.15 -9.96 -30.69
N THR A 209 19.09 -9.24 -31.01
CA THR A 209 18.82 -7.86 -30.59
C THR A 209 17.40 -7.78 -30.04
N GLY A 210 17.17 -7.01 -28.98
CA GLY A 210 15.84 -6.96 -28.35
C GLY A 210 15.53 -8.20 -27.53
N ILE A 211 16.56 -8.87 -27.02
CA ILE A 211 16.41 -10.05 -26.17
C ILE A 211 15.73 -9.61 -24.88
N ARG A 212 14.66 -10.29 -24.50
CA ARG A 212 14.02 -10.12 -23.19
C ARG A 212 14.77 -10.97 -22.17
N PHE A 213 15.33 -10.34 -21.16
CA PHE A 213 16.16 -11.02 -20.17
C PHE A 213 15.87 -10.54 -18.76
N ARG A 214 16.35 -11.29 -17.76
CA ARG A 214 16.29 -10.93 -16.34
C ARG A 214 17.67 -11.05 -15.72
N VAL A 215 18.03 -10.06 -14.91
CA VAL A 215 19.13 -10.15 -13.94
C VAL A 215 18.54 -10.56 -12.59
N GLY A 216 18.92 -11.72 -12.06
CA GLY A 216 18.16 -12.39 -10.97
C GLY A 216 18.33 -11.81 -9.58
N GLY A 217 19.49 -11.24 -9.25
CA GLY A 217 19.81 -10.81 -7.87
C GLY A 217 19.46 -9.38 -7.50
N ARG A 218 18.89 -8.60 -8.42
CA ARG A 218 18.60 -7.19 -8.16
C ARG A 218 17.54 -7.05 -7.07
N ALA A 219 17.84 -6.24 -6.06
CA ALA A 219 16.92 -5.97 -4.98
C ALA A 219 15.66 -5.24 -5.49
N VAL A 220 14.55 -5.43 -4.78
CA VAL A 220 13.31 -4.69 -5.04
C VAL A 220 13.48 -3.26 -4.51
N PRO A 221 13.28 -2.21 -5.32
CA PRO A 221 13.36 -0.83 -4.84
C PRO A 221 12.34 -0.54 -3.75
N ALA A 222 12.72 0.24 -2.72
CA ALA A 222 11.80 0.64 -1.66
C ALA A 222 10.58 1.44 -2.18
N SER A 223 10.77 2.17 -3.28
CA SER A 223 9.73 2.94 -3.97
C SER A 223 8.81 2.10 -4.86
N GLN A 224 9.05 0.79 -5.01
CA GLN A 224 8.22 -0.06 -5.86
C GLN A 224 6.80 -0.15 -5.29
N PRO A 225 5.75 0.25 -6.04
CA PRO A 225 4.38 0.02 -5.60
C PRO A 225 4.02 -1.46 -5.70
N VAL A 226 3.36 -1.97 -4.66
CA VAL A 226 2.77 -3.31 -4.60
C VAL A 226 1.26 -3.25 -4.91
N LEU A 227 0.63 -2.11 -4.63
CA LEU A 227 -0.73 -1.75 -5.01
C LEU A 227 -0.77 -0.25 -5.31
N SER A 228 -1.47 0.14 -6.37
CA SER A 228 -1.61 1.55 -6.79
C SER A 228 -3.07 1.89 -7.06
N LEU A 229 -3.45 3.11 -6.73
CA LEU A 229 -4.78 3.70 -6.92
C LEU A 229 -4.60 4.91 -7.83
N PHE A 230 -5.30 4.92 -8.95
CA PHE A 230 -5.28 6.02 -9.92
C PHE A 230 -6.62 6.75 -9.91
N ASP A 231 -6.66 7.91 -10.54
CA ASP A 231 -7.89 8.65 -10.79
C ASP A 231 -8.65 8.15 -12.01
N ALA A 232 -9.75 8.84 -12.33
CA ALA A 232 -10.71 8.40 -13.33
C ALA A 232 -10.12 8.30 -14.75
N ASP A 233 -9.10 9.09 -15.07
CA ASP A 233 -8.40 9.02 -16.35
C ASP A 233 -7.23 8.02 -16.35
N GLY A 234 -6.92 7.43 -15.19
CA GLY A 234 -5.84 6.45 -15.01
C GLY A 234 -4.43 7.05 -15.05
N THR A 235 -4.29 8.38 -15.08
CA THR A 235 -2.99 9.03 -15.29
C THR A 235 -2.33 9.45 -13.98
N THR A 236 -3.10 9.91 -12.99
CA THR A 236 -2.56 10.45 -11.75
C THR A 236 -2.66 9.43 -10.62
N LEU A 237 -1.52 9.07 -10.05
CA LEU A 237 -1.47 8.25 -8.85
C LEU A 237 -2.10 9.01 -7.67
N ARG A 238 -3.19 8.47 -7.11
CA ARG A 238 -3.87 8.99 -5.91
C ARG A 238 -3.29 8.40 -4.62
N GLY A 239 -2.77 7.18 -4.69
CA GLY A 239 -2.13 6.53 -3.54
C GLY A 239 -1.54 5.19 -3.92
N ALA A 240 -0.55 4.72 -3.16
CA ALA A 240 0.05 3.42 -3.35
C ALA A 240 0.52 2.81 -2.03
N ILE A 241 0.56 1.48 -1.98
CA ILE A 241 1.29 0.74 -0.96
C ILE A 241 2.67 0.45 -1.53
N LEU A 242 3.70 1.11 -1.00
CA LEU A 242 5.09 0.91 -1.44
C LEU A 242 5.77 -0.20 -0.64
N TYR A 243 6.65 -0.94 -1.30
CA TYR A 243 7.38 -2.07 -0.70
C TYR A 243 8.16 -1.66 0.56
N GLY A 244 8.84 -0.51 0.53
CA GLY A 244 9.71 -0.07 1.63
C GLY A 244 9.03 0.74 2.73
N LEU A 245 7.73 1.06 2.61
CA LEU A 245 7.03 1.96 3.56
C LEU A 245 5.98 1.26 4.42
N PHE A 246 5.61 0.01 4.09
CA PHE A 246 4.63 -0.73 4.85
C PHE A 246 5.25 -2.00 5.45
N ASP A 247 5.74 -1.90 6.69
CA ASP A 247 6.17 -3.05 7.48
C ASP A 247 5.05 -3.46 8.44
N TRP A 248 4.29 -4.49 8.04
CA TRP A 248 3.19 -5.09 8.81
C TRP A 248 3.63 -5.73 10.14
N ARG A 249 4.94 -5.86 10.40
CA ARG A 249 5.47 -6.36 11.68
C ARG A 249 5.75 -5.24 12.67
N THR A 250 5.74 -3.99 12.21
CA THR A 250 5.93 -2.81 13.05
C THR A 250 4.62 -2.03 13.19
N PRO A 251 4.41 -1.32 14.31
CA PRO A 251 3.25 -0.44 14.48
C PRO A 251 3.09 0.50 13.30
N VAL A 252 1.85 0.73 12.86
CA VAL A 252 1.54 1.66 11.77
C VAL A 252 2.12 3.04 12.11
N LYS A 253 3.12 3.47 11.35
CA LYS A 253 3.76 4.78 11.50
C LYS A 253 3.15 5.77 10.51
N VAL A 254 2.37 6.72 11.00
CA VAL A 254 1.85 7.82 10.19
C VAL A 254 2.83 8.98 10.24
N THR A 255 3.47 9.31 9.11
CA THR A 255 4.43 10.43 9.00
C THR A 255 4.01 11.39 7.89
N ASN A 256 4.27 12.68 8.08
CA ASN A 256 4.30 13.65 6.98
C ASN A 256 5.73 13.77 6.44
N ASN A 257 5.87 13.91 5.12
CA ASN A 257 7.16 14.09 4.45
C ASN A 257 7.31 15.49 3.82
N ALA A 258 6.36 16.40 4.11
CA ALA A 258 6.37 17.77 3.62
C ALA A 258 5.88 18.74 4.71
N THR A 259 6.39 19.97 4.65
CA THR A 259 5.96 21.07 5.52
C THR A 259 4.48 21.39 5.30
N SER A 260 3.79 21.78 6.38
CA SER A 260 2.38 22.22 6.35
C SER A 260 1.35 21.15 5.97
N ILE A 261 1.69 19.86 6.08
CA ILE A 261 0.74 18.75 5.90
C ILE A 261 0.45 18.08 7.23
N VAL A 262 -0.84 17.87 7.51
CA VAL A 262 -1.32 17.09 8.67
C VAL A 262 -1.16 15.60 8.37
N ALA A 263 -0.33 14.91 9.17
CA ALA A 263 -0.04 13.49 8.96
C ALA A 263 -1.28 12.60 9.18
N LEU A 264 -2.13 12.93 10.15
CA LEU A 264 -3.38 12.22 10.44
C LEU A 264 -4.51 13.23 10.70
N THR A 265 -5.59 13.12 9.93
CA THR A 265 -6.83 13.88 10.17
C THR A 265 -7.94 12.90 10.53
N ALA A 266 -8.38 12.91 11.80
CA ALA A 266 -9.57 12.20 12.24
C ALA A 266 -10.78 13.15 12.16
N LYS A 267 -11.81 12.79 11.38
CA LYS A 267 -13.04 13.57 11.23
C LYS A 267 -14.24 12.75 11.67
N GLY A 268 -15.01 13.29 12.61
CA GLY A 268 -16.33 12.77 12.94
C GLY A 268 -17.37 13.15 11.90
N ALA A 269 -18.41 12.32 11.75
CA ALA A 269 -19.60 12.70 11.00
C ALA A 269 -20.40 13.77 11.75
N ALA A 270 -21.17 14.59 11.03
CA ALA A 270 -22.10 15.51 11.67
C ALA A 270 -23.12 14.73 12.53
N GLY A 271 -23.26 15.09 13.81
CA GLY A 271 -24.13 14.38 14.76
C GLY A 271 -23.54 13.09 15.34
N GLN A 272 -22.24 12.83 15.16
CA GLN A 272 -21.59 11.67 15.77
C GLN A 272 -21.74 11.68 17.29
N THR A 273 -22.13 10.54 17.86
CA THR A 273 -22.25 10.35 19.31
C THR A 273 -21.10 9.54 19.92
N ALA A 274 -20.35 8.80 19.10
CA ALA A 274 -19.18 8.02 19.50
C ALA A 274 -17.87 8.83 19.47
N ASP A 275 -16.79 8.25 20.01
CA ASP A 275 -15.47 8.88 20.02
C ASP A 275 -14.92 9.09 18.60
N VAL A 276 -14.28 10.25 18.37
CA VAL A 276 -13.60 10.61 17.10
C VAL A 276 -12.25 9.89 16.98
N LEU A 277 -11.61 9.62 18.12
CA LEU A 277 -10.37 8.85 18.23
C LEU A 277 -10.38 8.08 19.55
N ASN A 278 -10.00 6.80 19.51
CA ASN A 278 -9.87 5.98 20.71
C ASN A 278 -8.62 5.09 20.59
N ILE A 279 -7.78 5.11 21.61
CA ILE A 279 -6.56 4.32 21.75
C ILE A 279 -6.77 3.38 22.94
N LEU A 280 -6.75 2.09 22.66
CA LEU A 280 -6.98 1.02 23.63
C LEU A 280 -5.69 0.24 23.92
N ASN A 281 -5.61 -0.42 25.07
CA ASN A 281 -4.61 -1.46 25.30
C ASN A 281 -5.09 -2.84 24.77
N SER A 282 -4.28 -3.88 24.96
CA SER A 282 -4.59 -5.24 24.48
C SER A 282 -5.75 -5.93 25.22
N ALA A 283 -6.26 -5.34 26.30
CA ALA A 283 -7.42 -5.80 27.06
C ALA A 283 -8.64 -4.86 26.85
N ASP A 284 -8.61 -4.07 25.77
CA ASP A 284 -9.64 -3.10 25.39
C ASP A 284 -9.89 -1.97 26.41
N ALA A 285 -8.97 -1.75 27.35
CA ALA A 285 -9.05 -0.62 28.26
C ALA A 285 -8.61 0.66 27.54
N GLN A 286 -9.39 1.74 27.71
CA GLN A 286 -9.11 3.04 27.10
C GLN A 286 -7.85 3.67 27.70
N LEU A 287 -6.90 4.04 26.86
CA LEU A 287 -5.69 4.77 27.25
C LEU A 287 -5.82 6.26 26.93
N PHE A 288 -6.34 6.59 25.76
CA PHE A 288 -6.56 7.95 25.29
C PHE A 288 -7.76 8.00 24.34
N ARG A 289 -8.62 9.01 24.48
CA ARG A 289 -9.72 9.24 23.55
C ARG A 289 -9.99 10.72 23.32
N VAL A 290 -10.55 11.01 22.15
CA VAL A 290 -11.17 12.28 21.78
C VAL A 290 -12.63 12.00 21.50
N GLN A 291 -13.52 12.50 22.36
CA GLN A 291 -14.97 12.30 22.23
C GLN A 291 -15.54 13.15 21.08
N SER A 292 -16.77 12.87 20.65
CA SER A 292 -17.49 13.69 19.67
C SER A 292 -17.66 15.16 20.08
N SER A 293 -17.68 15.44 21.39
CA SER A 293 -17.69 16.79 21.95
C SER A 293 -16.36 17.53 21.87
N GLY A 294 -15.29 16.85 21.41
CA GLY A 294 -13.92 17.35 21.47
C GLY A 294 -13.25 17.18 22.85
N ARG A 295 -13.95 16.63 23.85
CA ARG A 295 -13.36 16.32 25.16
C ARG A 295 -12.28 15.25 25.00
N ILE A 296 -11.09 15.55 25.52
CA ILE A 296 -9.96 14.63 25.57
C ILE A 296 -9.98 13.93 26.93
N THR A 297 -9.82 12.61 26.95
CA THR A 297 -9.68 11.82 28.19
C THR A 297 -8.49 10.89 28.06
N ALA A 298 -7.67 10.80 29.10
CA ALA A 298 -6.62 9.81 29.23
C ALA A 298 -6.76 9.11 30.59
N ALA A 299 -6.58 7.78 30.61
CA ALA A 299 -6.85 6.98 31.82
C ALA A 299 -5.77 7.11 32.92
N TYR A 300 -4.62 7.67 32.58
CA TYR A 300 -3.48 7.86 33.49
C TYR A 300 -2.95 9.31 33.40
N SER A 301 -1.98 9.66 34.24
CA SER A 301 -1.30 10.95 34.20
C SER A 301 -0.78 11.25 32.78
N SER A 302 -1.31 12.30 32.17
CA SER A 302 -0.83 12.79 30.88
C SER A 302 0.22 13.87 31.12
N PHE A 303 1.38 13.70 30.50
CA PHE A 303 2.46 14.69 30.56
C PHE A 303 2.48 15.46 29.24
N PHE A 304 2.21 16.76 29.31
CA PHE A 304 2.58 17.68 28.25
C PHE A 304 4.02 18.12 28.50
N SER A 305 4.89 18.09 27.49
CA SER A 305 6.29 18.54 27.60
C SER A 305 6.70 19.27 26.33
N ASN A 306 7.47 20.35 26.50
CA ASN A 306 8.10 21.08 25.41
C ASN A 306 9.60 20.74 25.28
N ALA A 307 10.06 19.63 25.88
CA ALA A 307 11.46 19.24 25.88
C ALA A 307 12.08 19.39 24.46
N GLY A 308 13.09 20.26 24.35
CA GLY A 308 13.74 20.60 23.08
C GLY A 308 13.24 21.89 22.39
N LYS A 309 12.27 22.61 22.95
CA LYS A 309 11.87 23.96 22.51
C LYS A 309 11.93 24.94 23.67
N THR A 310 12.79 25.95 23.55
CA THR A 310 13.05 26.93 24.60
C THR A 310 12.00 28.04 24.68
N ASP A 311 11.23 28.26 23.60
CA ASP A 311 10.48 29.51 23.42
C ASP A 311 8.95 29.34 23.38
N GLN A 312 8.42 28.16 23.75
CA GLN A 312 6.99 27.87 23.66
C GLN A 312 6.45 27.29 24.97
N PRO A 313 5.25 27.71 25.41
CA PRO A 313 4.63 27.10 26.58
C PRO A 313 4.32 25.64 26.31
N VAL A 314 4.52 24.80 27.33
CA VAL A 314 4.17 23.37 27.30
C VAL A 314 2.68 23.16 27.07
N MET A 315 1.87 24.06 27.63
CA MET A 315 0.41 24.07 27.52
C MET A 315 -0.06 25.52 27.47
N GLN A 316 -0.79 25.90 26.42
CA GLN A 316 -1.46 27.18 26.29
C GLN A 316 -2.96 26.94 26.26
N LEU A 317 -3.69 27.53 27.21
CA LEU A 317 -5.14 27.54 27.23
C LEU A 317 -5.62 28.92 26.77
N ALA A 318 -6.38 28.95 25.68
CA ALA A 318 -6.95 30.18 25.14
C ALA A 318 -8.44 29.96 24.85
N GLY A 319 -9.28 30.89 25.31
CA GLY A 319 -10.70 30.88 25.02
C GLY A 319 -10.99 31.53 23.68
N TYR A 320 -11.76 30.85 22.84
CA TYR A 320 -12.29 31.42 21.59
C TYR A 320 -13.62 32.16 21.80
N ALA A 321 -14.39 31.79 22.83
CA ALA A 321 -15.68 32.38 23.16
C ALA A 321 -15.56 33.28 24.41
N ALA A 322 -16.02 34.53 24.30
CA ALA A 322 -15.93 35.52 25.38
C ALA A 322 -16.76 35.14 26.64
N THR A 323 -17.67 34.18 26.53
CA THR A 323 -18.63 33.82 27.58
C THR A 323 -18.29 32.51 28.31
N LEU A 324 -17.25 31.78 27.90
CA LEU A 324 -16.90 30.50 28.49
C LEU A 324 -15.58 30.57 29.27
N PRO A 325 -15.44 29.83 30.38
CA PRO A 325 -14.17 29.74 31.09
C PRO A 325 -13.09 29.13 30.18
N VAL A 326 -11.90 29.73 30.17
CA VAL A 326 -10.73 29.24 29.43
C VAL A 326 -10.23 27.90 29.99
N ALA A 327 -10.41 27.69 31.30
CA ALA A 327 -10.08 26.45 31.99
C ALA A 327 -11.12 26.19 33.09
N GLN A 328 -11.59 24.95 33.19
CA GLN A 328 -12.42 24.48 34.29
C GLN A 328 -11.78 23.22 34.88
N PHE A 329 -11.57 23.24 36.20
CA PHE A 329 -11.10 22.08 36.95
C PHE A 329 -12.29 21.53 37.73
N SER A 330 -12.68 20.30 37.42
CA SER A 330 -13.76 19.60 38.10
C SER A 330 -13.32 18.18 38.46
N GLN A 331 -13.84 17.68 39.58
CA GLN A 331 -13.71 16.27 39.93
C GLN A 331 -14.97 15.55 39.47
N GLU A 332 -14.79 14.38 38.86
CA GLU A 332 -15.88 13.63 38.23
C GLU A 332 -16.74 12.87 39.26
N THR A 333 -16.27 12.77 40.52
CA THR A 333 -16.97 12.06 41.60
C THR A 333 -17.25 12.98 42.78
N SER A 334 -18.38 12.75 43.45
CA SER A 334 -18.86 13.54 44.60
C SER A 334 -18.07 13.36 45.89
N SER A 335 -17.02 12.51 45.89
CA SER A 335 -16.24 12.13 47.08
C SER A 335 -14.73 12.32 46.93
N GLY A 336 -14.28 13.04 45.89
CA GLY A 336 -12.86 13.22 45.64
C GLY A 336 -12.16 14.02 46.73
N THR A 337 -11.00 13.52 47.18
CA THR A 337 -10.15 14.12 48.22
C THR A 337 -8.89 14.77 47.64
N GLY A 338 -8.71 14.69 46.31
CA GLY A 338 -7.54 15.21 45.60
C GLY A 338 -7.55 16.73 45.47
N ASP A 339 -6.40 17.32 45.20
CA ASP A 339 -6.30 18.76 44.93
C ASP A 339 -6.74 19.08 43.48
N PHE A 340 -7.45 20.20 43.25
CA PHE A 340 -7.78 20.67 41.90
C PHE A 340 -6.54 21.13 41.12
N ILE A 341 -5.62 21.78 41.82
CA ILE A 341 -4.33 22.24 41.27
C ILE A 341 -3.26 21.91 42.31
N GLN A 342 -2.16 21.30 41.87
CA GLN A 342 -1.00 21.02 42.71
C GLN A 342 0.27 21.49 42.00
N MET A 343 1.04 22.32 42.68
CA MET A 343 2.37 22.74 42.23
C MET A 343 3.41 21.99 43.06
N LEU A 344 4.30 21.27 42.39
CA LEU A 344 5.36 20.46 43.00
C LEU A 344 6.73 21.10 42.73
N ASN A 345 7.70 20.87 43.61
CA ASN A 345 9.11 21.09 43.30
C ASN A 345 9.72 19.85 42.59
N PHE A 346 11.00 19.94 42.24
CA PHE A 346 11.76 18.86 41.60
C PHE A 346 11.94 17.58 42.45
N ALA A 347 11.55 17.61 43.72
CA ALA A 347 11.54 16.45 44.61
C ALA A 347 10.11 15.96 44.90
N ASP A 348 9.15 16.31 44.03
CA ASP A 348 7.72 15.97 44.13
C ASP A 348 7.04 16.45 45.42
N GLN A 349 7.59 17.49 46.06
CA GLN A 349 6.98 18.09 47.24
C GLN A 349 6.04 19.21 46.84
N VAL A 350 4.83 19.19 47.42
CA VAL A 350 3.84 20.26 47.25
C VAL A 350 4.39 21.60 47.76
N VAL A 351 4.46 22.58 46.87
CA VAL A 351 4.83 23.97 47.20
C VAL A 351 3.63 24.90 47.26
N SER A 352 2.58 24.62 46.47
CA SER A 352 1.30 25.33 46.48
C SER A 352 0.20 24.44 45.92
N ARG A 353 -1.05 24.67 46.31
CA ARG A 353 -2.20 23.92 45.81
C ARG A 353 -3.52 24.66 45.98
N VAL A 354 -4.51 24.25 45.19
CA VAL A 354 -5.93 24.50 45.43
C VAL A 354 -6.58 23.15 45.72
N ASN A 355 -7.05 22.93 46.95
CA ASN A 355 -7.58 21.61 47.33
C ASN A 355 -9.03 21.39 46.83
N TYR A 356 -9.59 20.19 47.02
CA TYR A 356 -10.98 19.86 46.67
C TYR A 356 -12.03 20.81 47.28
N GLY A 357 -11.71 21.44 48.42
CA GLY A 357 -12.58 22.42 49.08
C GLY A 357 -12.48 23.84 48.52
N GLY A 358 -11.65 24.06 47.48
CA GLY A 358 -11.38 25.37 46.91
C GLY A 358 -10.41 26.23 47.72
N TYR A 359 -9.79 25.69 48.77
CA TYR A 359 -8.83 26.43 49.59
C TYR A 359 -7.49 26.54 48.87
N VAL A 360 -6.97 27.76 48.78
CA VAL A 360 -5.61 28.02 48.30
C VAL A 360 -4.64 27.84 49.46
N MET A 361 -3.67 26.95 49.30
CA MET A 361 -2.66 26.65 50.32
C MET A 361 -1.26 26.84 49.75
N THR A 362 -0.37 27.45 50.51
CA THR A 362 1.05 27.59 50.19
C THR A 362 1.90 26.89 51.24
N ARG A 363 2.98 26.24 50.80
CA ARG A 363 4.00 25.65 51.69
C ARG A 363 5.30 26.45 51.68
N LYS A 364 5.27 27.67 51.13
CA LYS A 364 6.41 28.58 51.17
C LYS A 364 6.57 29.11 52.59
N THR A 365 7.75 28.85 53.17
CA THR A 365 8.07 29.23 54.56
C THR A 365 9.06 30.37 54.68
N SER A 366 9.34 31.06 53.57
CA SER A 366 10.27 32.18 53.51
C SER A 366 9.70 33.26 52.60
N ALA A 367 10.14 34.50 52.83
CA ALA A 367 9.82 35.62 51.96
C ALA A 367 10.31 35.35 50.52
N PRO A 368 9.59 35.83 49.49
CA PRO A 368 10.08 35.81 48.11
C PRO A 368 11.31 36.72 47.96
N ALA A 369 12.19 36.43 47.00
CA ALA A 369 13.23 37.38 46.64
C ALA A 369 12.63 38.56 45.87
N ALA A 370 13.25 39.74 45.95
CA ALA A 370 12.77 40.94 45.24
C ALA A 370 12.73 40.80 43.72
N VAL A 371 13.53 39.88 43.17
CA VAL A 371 13.58 39.56 41.74
C VAL A 371 12.42 38.65 41.29
N ASP A 372 11.80 37.92 42.23
CA ASP A 372 10.72 36.96 41.93
C ASP A 372 9.34 37.63 41.90
N VAL A 373 9.23 38.87 42.39
CA VAL A 373 7.97 39.64 42.44
C VAL A 373 8.06 40.80 41.45
N VAL A 374 7.10 40.88 40.54
CA VAL A 374 7.00 41.97 39.56
C VAL A 374 6.41 43.21 40.23
N ASN A 375 6.66 44.40 39.68
CA ASN A 375 6.05 45.63 40.21
C ASN A 375 4.51 45.52 40.19
N ALA A 376 3.87 45.99 41.27
CA ALA A 376 2.42 45.89 41.50
C ALA A 376 1.88 44.47 41.68
N GLU A 377 2.72 43.53 42.14
CA GLU A 377 2.33 42.16 42.46
C GLU A 377 2.36 41.88 43.97
N LEU A 378 1.52 40.94 44.41
CA LEU A 378 1.34 40.52 45.80
C LEU A 378 1.52 39.00 45.89
N THR A 379 2.13 38.53 46.97
CA THR A 379 2.19 37.10 47.31
C THR A 379 1.96 36.90 48.81
N PHE A 380 1.60 35.67 49.19
CA PHE A 380 1.40 35.28 50.58
C PHE A 380 2.16 34.01 50.90
N TRP A 381 2.60 33.89 52.16
CA TRP A 381 3.42 32.77 52.63
C TRP A 381 3.24 32.58 54.15
N TYR A 382 3.69 31.43 54.65
CA TYR A 382 3.55 31.08 56.07
C TYR A 382 4.91 31.11 56.76
N ASP A 383 5.12 32.04 57.69
CA ASP A 383 6.33 32.05 58.51
C ASP A 383 6.25 30.95 59.56
N LYS A 384 6.83 29.79 59.23
CA LYS A 384 6.84 28.62 60.11
C LYS A 384 7.55 28.88 61.44
N ALA A 385 8.56 29.76 61.46
CA ALA A 385 9.33 30.01 62.68
C ALA A 385 8.51 30.76 63.73
N ASN A 386 7.63 31.65 63.27
CA ASN A 386 6.87 32.55 64.15
C ASN A 386 5.35 32.30 64.14
N ALA A 387 4.89 31.29 63.40
CA ALA A 387 3.47 30.98 63.18
C ALA A 387 2.66 32.20 62.69
N LYS A 388 3.16 32.89 61.66
CA LYS A 388 2.50 34.09 61.10
C LYS A 388 2.07 33.86 59.66
N PHE A 389 0.87 34.34 59.33
CA PHE A 389 0.50 34.59 57.94
C PHE A 389 1.19 35.87 57.48
N LYS A 390 1.89 35.79 56.35
CA LYS A 390 2.67 36.89 55.79
C LYS A 390 2.13 37.26 54.42
N ILE A 391 2.02 38.55 54.18
CA ILE A 391 1.77 39.12 52.86
C ILE A 391 3.02 39.90 52.48
N THR A 392 3.49 39.74 51.25
CA THR A 392 4.60 40.53 50.70
C THR A 392 4.21 41.03 49.32
N ALA A 393 4.37 42.32 49.08
CA ALA A 393 4.03 42.95 47.81
C ALA A 393 5.19 43.83 47.34
N LYS A 394 5.32 43.99 46.03
CA LYS A 394 6.23 44.97 45.43
C LYS A 394 5.40 46.13 44.89
N ASN A 395 5.61 47.31 45.44
CA ASN A 395 4.84 48.47 44.99
C ASN A 395 5.24 48.89 43.56
N ALA A 396 4.50 49.83 42.97
CA ALA A 396 4.79 50.32 41.62
C ALA A 396 6.20 50.95 41.48
N ALA A 397 6.77 51.45 42.58
CA ALA A 397 8.13 51.98 42.65
C ALA A 397 9.22 50.89 42.81
N GLY A 398 8.84 49.61 42.81
CA GLY A 398 9.77 48.48 42.88
C GLY A 398 10.24 48.12 44.30
N VAL A 399 9.67 48.74 45.34
CA VAL A 399 10.03 48.49 46.74
C VAL A 399 9.19 47.34 47.31
N LEU A 400 9.84 46.37 47.96
CA LEU A 400 9.15 45.32 48.71
C LEU A 400 8.61 45.85 50.03
N VAL A 401 7.36 45.53 50.31
CA VAL A 401 6.68 45.81 51.57
C VAL A 401 6.02 44.53 52.09
N SER A 402 6.05 44.32 53.41
CA SER A 402 5.48 43.12 54.03
C SER A 402 4.56 43.48 55.19
N GLY A 403 3.45 42.73 55.27
CA GLY A 403 2.52 42.74 56.40
C GLY A 403 2.44 41.36 57.04
N GLU A 404 2.00 41.30 58.29
CA GLU A 404 1.88 40.04 59.03
C GLU A 404 0.63 39.98 59.90
N VAL A 405 0.12 38.77 60.08
CA VAL A 405 -0.96 38.44 61.01
C VAL A 405 -0.50 37.23 61.84
N ALA A 406 -0.49 37.39 63.17
CA ALA A 406 -0.22 36.27 64.06
C ALA A 406 -1.37 35.26 63.99
N LEU A 407 -1.05 33.98 63.83
CA LEU A 407 -2.04 32.91 63.90
C LEU A 407 -2.03 32.39 65.35
N ALA A 408 -3.16 32.56 66.03
CA ALA A 408 -3.33 32.25 67.45
C ALA A 408 -3.32 30.74 67.73
#